data_AF-A0A8H3E0T5-F1
#
_entry.id   AF-A0A8H3E0T5-F1
#
_cell.length_a   1.000
_cell.length_b   1.000
_cell.length_c   1.000
_cell.angle_alpha   90.00
_cell.angle_beta   90.00
_cell.angle_gamma   90.00
#
_symmetry.space_group_name_H-M   'P 1'
#
loop_
_entity.id
_entity.type
_entity.pdbx_description
1 polymer ?
#
loop_
_entity_poly.entity_id
_entity_poly.type
_entity_poly.pdbx_seq_one_letter_code
_entity_poly.pdbx_strand_id
1 'polypeptide(L)'
;MAAIWTSYQLLLAARPQLMSACFGFSYTDTLKILGKWGPGYHFFAEGSDDEIDILEWILQSKSISVLYTELRKLADQHDFLIVVDATIGTFANIQVLPYADIVITSLSRYFSGKANVTGGSLVLNPRSKRYPTLKPQLESMYEDNYWSEDVLTMEYNSRDFISRMHTINQTAEFLADFLHAHSSTPTTVLKKLLYPKWETRAYYDISKLTSGNSGFGGLISLTFTTMDTSRAFFENLNCAKGPSLGANCTLACPYAILVYYTEQAWAQVYGVEPGMVRISVGLEDKEDLMGWVKVALDSAEATAH
;
A
#
# COMPACT_ATOMS: atom_id res chain seq x y z
N MET A 1 -5.52 -8.21 7.75
CA MET A 1 -6.98 -8.31 7.69
C MET A 1 -7.62 -8.07 9.04
N ALA A 2 -7.22 -8.79 10.10
CA ALA A 2 -7.71 -8.53 11.46
C ALA A 2 -7.61 -7.04 11.87
N ALA A 3 -6.47 -6.37 11.65
CA ALA A 3 -6.32 -4.95 11.96
C ALA A 3 -7.32 -4.03 11.20
N ILE A 4 -7.56 -4.29 9.91
CA ILE A 4 -8.56 -3.57 9.11
C ILE A 4 -9.95 -3.80 9.72
N TRP A 5 -10.31 -5.07 9.95
CA TRP A 5 -11.58 -5.45 10.54
C TRP A 5 -11.82 -4.79 11.90
N THR A 6 -10.88 -4.92 12.83
CA THR A 6 -10.98 -4.31 14.17
C THR A 6 -11.08 -2.79 14.08
N SER A 7 -10.29 -2.15 13.22
CA SER A 7 -10.39 -0.69 13.02
C SER A 7 -11.77 -0.29 12.50
N TYR A 8 -12.34 -1.05 11.58
CA TYR A 8 -13.68 -0.80 11.05
C TYR A 8 -14.77 -1.02 12.10
N GLN A 9 -14.66 -2.07 12.92
CA GLN A 9 -15.59 -2.30 14.02
C GLN A 9 -15.54 -1.16 15.05
N LEU A 10 -14.37 -0.58 15.34
CA LEU A 10 -14.27 0.63 16.16
C LEU A 10 -14.97 1.83 15.51
N LEU A 11 -14.80 2.02 14.19
CA LEU A 11 -15.50 3.08 13.46
C LEU A 11 -17.02 2.91 13.55
N LEU A 12 -17.53 1.69 13.39
CA LEU A 12 -18.95 1.39 13.50
C LEU A 12 -19.47 1.55 14.93
N ALA A 13 -18.70 1.12 15.95
CA ALA A 13 -19.07 1.32 17.35
C ALA A 13 -19.14 2.81 17.72
N ALA A 14 -18.25 3.63 17.16
CA ALA A 14 -18.27 5.07 17.35
C ALA A 14 -19.37 5.77 16.52
N ARG A 15 -19.63 5.29 15.29
CA ARG A 15 -20.46 5.96 14.28
C ARG A 15 -21.20 4.96 13.36
N PRO A 16 -22.20 4.22 13.86
CA PRO A 16 -22.75 3.03 13.20
C PRO A 16 -23.52 3.31 11.90
N GLN A 17 -24.05 4.53 11.73
CA GLN A 17 -24.94 4.88 10.60
C GLN A 17 -24.23 5.64 9.49
N LEU A 18 -22.93 5.93 9.63
CA LEU A 18 -22.21 6.75 8.66
C LEU A 18 -21.52 5.90 7.60
N MET A 19 -21.65 6.33 6.35
CA MET A 19 -20.85 5.78 5.25
C MET A 19 -19.38 6.12 5.45
N SER A 20 -18.51 5.26 4.91
CA SER A 20 -17.08 5.52 4.87
C SER A 20 -16.66 6.21 3.57
N ALA A 21 -15.50 6.86 3.55
CA ALA A 21 -14.81 7.23 2.33
C ALA A 21 -13.45 6.55 2.30
N CYS A 22 -13.17 5.83 1.21
CA CYS A 22 -11.90 5.19 0.97
C CYS A 22 -11.14 5.99 -0.09
N PHE A 23 -10.03 6.60 0.32
CA PHE A 23 -9.11 7.28 -0.59
C PHE A 23 -7.97 6.36 -0.99
N GLY A 24 -7.58 6.48 -2.25
CA GLY A 24 -6.57 5.66 -2.88
C GLY A 24 -7.04 4.23 -3.14
N PHE A 25 -6.31 3.57 -4.01
CA PHE A 25 -6.54 2.17 -4.35
C PHE A 25 -5.98 1.22 -3.28
N SER A 26 -6.68 1.14 -2.14
CA SER A 26 -6.29 0.35 -0.97
C SER A 26 -6.31 -1.17 -1.24
N TYR A 27 -5.83 -1.96 -0.28
CA TYR A 27 -5.91 -3.42 -0.37
C TYR A 27 -7.37 -3.88 -0.52
N THR A 28 -7.62 -4.82 -1.44
CA THR A 28 -8.97 -5.27 -1.88
C THR A 28 -9.96 -5.44 -0.74
N ASP A 29 -9.54 -6.13 0.31
CA ASP A 29 -10.46 -6.51 1.38
C ASP A 29 -10.92 -5.29 2.18
N THR A 30 -10.19 -4.17 2.14
CA THR A 30 -10.64 -2.90 2.74
C THR A 30 -11.98 -2.48 2.14
N LEU A 31 -12.05 -2.38 0.80
CA LEU A 31 -13.29 -1.99 0.11
C LEU A 31 -14.41 -3.01 0.33
N LYS A 32 -14.08 -4.31 0.32
CA LYS A 32 -15.08 -5.36 0.58
C LYS A 32 -15.60 -5.29 2.02
N ILE A 33 -14.72 -5.00 2.99
CA ILE A 33 -15.09 -4.82 4.40
C ILE A 33 -16.07 -3.65 4.56
N LEU A 34 -15.72 -2.49 4.00
CA LEU A 34 -16.56 -1.29 4.05
C LEU A 34 -17.92 -1.48 3.38
N GLY A 35 -17.96 -2.23 2.27
CA GLY A 35 -19.18 -2.43 1.49
C GLY A 35 -20.14 -3.47 2.06
N LYS A 36 -19.61 -4.57 2.61
CA LYS A 36 -20.44 -5.73 3.02
C LYS A 36 -20.89 -5.67 4.48
N TRP A 37 -20.14 -5.01 5.37
CA TRP A 37 -20.38 -5.08 6.82
C TRP A 37 -20.73 -3.74 7.49
N GLY A 38 -21.11 -2.73 6.71
CA GLY A 38 -21.71 -1.51 7.26
C GLY A 38 -22.43 -0.68 6.19
N PRO A 39 -22.63 0.63 6.42
CA PRO A 39 -23.51 1.46 5.58
C PRO A 39 -23.04 1.69 4.13
N GLY A 40 -21.89 1.13 3.74
CA GLY A 40 -21.26 1.33 2.43
C GLY A 40 -20.16 2.39 2.46
N TYR A 41 -19.62 2.69 1.27
CA TYR A 41 -18.52 3.64 1.10
C TYR A 41 -18.64 4.49 -0.16
N HIS A 42 -18.05 5.68 -0.09
CA HIS A 42 -17.62 6.47 -1.24
C HIS A 42 -16.19 6.06 -1.59
N PHE A 43 -15.89 5.87 -2.87
CA PHE A 43 -14.58 5.46 -3.34
C PHE A 43 -13.94 6.57 -4.15
N PHE A 44 -12.76 7.00 -3.71
CA PHE A 44 -11.96 8.04 -4.32
C PHE A 44 -10.61 7.40 -4.67
N ALA A 45 -10.52 6.84 -5.87
CA ALA A 45 -9.47 5.89 -6.19
C ALA A 45 -8.12 6.55 -6.45
N GLU A 46 -8.14 7.78 -6.97
CA GLU A 46 -6.94 8.54 -7.34
C GLU A 46 -6.39 9.33 -6.15
N GLY A 47 -7.28 9.75 -5.24
CA GLY A 47 -6.96 10.67 -4.15
C GLY A 47 -6.47 12.03 -4.64
N SER A 48 -6.99 12.48 -5.79
CA SER A 48 -6.65 13.77 -6.39
C SER A 48 -7.32 14.92 -5.65
N ASP A 49 -6.84 16.15 -5.88
CA ASP A 49 -7.45 17.37 -5.36
C ASP A 49 -8.92 17.49 -5.77
N ASP A 50 -9.26 17.09 -7.01
CA ASP A 50 -10.64 17.05 -7.49
C ASP A 50 -11.53 16.09 -6.67
N GLU A 51 -11.00 14.91 -6.29
CA GLU A 51 -11.73 13.96 -5.44
C GLU A 51 -11.86 14.47 -4.00
N ILE A 52 -10.91 15.27 -3.52
CA ILE A 52 -11.00 15.97 -2.22
C ILE A 52 -12.10 17.04 -2.26
N ASP A 53 -12.20 17.81 -3.34
CA ASP A 53 -13.26 18.81 -3.52
C ASP A 53 -14.66 18.15 -3.56
N ILE A 54 -14.78 17.00 -4.24
CA ILE A 54 -16.01 16.20 -4.24
C ILE A 54 -16.36 15.74 -2.82
N LEU A 55 -15.38 15.27 -2.05
CA LEU A 55 -15.61 14.89 -0.66
C LEU A 55 -16.09 16.10 0.15
N GLU A 56 -15.45 17.27 0.03
CA GLU A 56 -15.87 18.48 0.75
C GLU A 56 -17.31 18.84 0.41
N TRP A 57 -17.70 18.77 -0.86
CA TRP A 57 -19.09 18.98 -1.27
C TRP A 57 -20.06 17.98 -0.62
N ILE A 58 -19.71 16.69 -0.57
CA ILE A 58 -20.56 15.70 0.11
C ILE A 58 -20.66 16.01 1.61
N LEU A 59 -19.55 16.40 2.24
CA LEU A 59 -19.46 16.72 3.66
C LEU A 59 -20.29 17.94 4.09
N GLN A 60 -20.70 18.80 3.14
CA GLN A 60 -21.67 19.88 3.40
C GLN A 60 -23.08 19.34 3.69
N SER A 61 -23.40 18.13 3.21
CA SER A 61 -24.75 17.54 3.30
C SER A 61 -24.82 16.25 4.12
N LYS A 62 -23.68 15.56 4.34
CA LYS A 62 -23.61 14.24 4.99
C LYS A 62 -22.35 14.09 5.84
N SER A 63 -22.47 13.43 7.00
CA SER A 63 -21.31 13.02 7.79
C SER A 63 -20.72 11.70 7.27
N ILE A 64 -19.39 11.62 7.15
CA ILE A 64 -18.65 10.46 6.60
C ILE A 64 -17.50 10.09 7.55
N SER A 65 -17.06 8.82 7.59
CA SER A 65 -15.78 8.40 8.21
C SER A 65 -14.71 8.16 7.13
N VAL A 66 -13.48 8.64 7.26
CA VAL A 66 -12.53 8.67 6.10
C VAL A 66 -11.20 7.94 6.36
N LEU A 67 -10.54 7.52 5.29
CA LEU A 67 -9.20 6.93 5.27
C LEU A 67 -8.27 7.86 4.46
N TYR A 68 -7.05 8.20 4.98
CA TYR A 68 -5.92 8.90 4.31
C TYR A 68 -5.68 10.43 4.54
N THR A 69 -4.44 10.88 4.22
CA THR A 69 -3.70 12.04 4.75
C THR A 69 -3.47 13.18 3.74
N GLU A 70 -4.45 14.06 3.60
CA GLU A 70 -4.39 15.55 3.63
C GLU A 70 -5.70 16.10 4.29
N LEU A 71 -6.54 15.16 4.72
CA LEU A 71 -7.88 15.39 5.19
C LEU A 71 -7.92 15.81 6.64
N ARG A 72 -6.78 15.93 7.36
CA ARG A 72 -6.80 16.21 8.80
C ARG A 72 -7.57 17.50 9.11
N LYS A 73 -7.37 18.54 8.31
CA LYS A 73 -8.10 19.81 8.41
C LYS A 73 -9.61 19.61 8.18
N LEU A 74 -9.98 18.97 7.07
CA LEU A 74 -11.38 18.65 6.75
C LEU A 74 -12.02 17.77 7.84
N ALA A 75 -11.27 16.81 8.37
CA ALA A 75 -11.69 15.89 9.40
C ALA A 75 -11.90 16.57 10.75
N ASP A 76 -11.22 17.67 11.01
CA ASP A 76 -11.45 18.48 12.20
C ASP A 76 -12.63 19.45 12.02
N GLN A 77 -12.83 19.96 10.79
CA GLN A 77 -13.96 20.82 10.41
C GLN A 77 -15.30 20.06 10.38
N HIS A 78 -15.34 18.90 9.73
CA HIS A 78 -16.54 18.07 9.56
C HIS A 78 -16.62 16.93 10.57
N ASP A 79 -15.73 16.96 11.56
CA ASP A 79 -15.63 16.02 12.66
C ASP A 79 -15.71 14.55 12.22
N PHE A 80 -14.71 14.05 11.48
CA PHE A 80 -14.61 12.64 11.14
C PHE A 80 -13.29 11.99 11.58
N LEU A 81 -13.30 10.65 11.64
CA LEU A 81 -12.14 9.82 11.99
C LEU A 81 -11.31 9.54 10.75
N ILE A 82 -9.99 9.56 10.90
CA ILE A 82 -9.01 9.16 9.89
C ILE A 82 -8.34 7.86 10.30
N VAL A 83 -8.47 6.83 9.46
CA VAL A 83 -7.64 5.62 9.53
C VAL A 83 -6.56 5.70 8.44
N VAL A 84 -5.36 5.18 8.69
CA VAL A 84 -4.29 5.10 7.67
C VAL A 84 -3.70 3.69 7.67
N ASP A 85 -3.66 3.04 6.51
CA ASP A 85 -2.89 1.81 6.32
C ASP A 85 -1.46 2.16 5.90
N ALA A 86 -0.51 2.00 6.83
CA ALA A 86 0.90 2.32 6.62
C ALA A 86 1.72 1.14 6.06
N THR A 87 1.09 0.06 5.59
CA THR A 87 1.79 -1.17 5.19
C THR A 87 2.85 -0.95 4.11
N ILE A 88 2.53 -0.19 3.04
CA ILE A 88 3.43 0.01 1.91
C ILE A 88 4.44 1.12 2.16
N GLY A 89 3.99 2.25 2.71
CA GLY A 89 4.88 3.36 3.06
C GLY A 89 5.89 2.94 4.13
N THR A 90 5.46 2.11 5.07
CA THR A 90 6.21 1.66 6.25
C THR A 90 6.55 2.78 7.23
N PHE A 91 6.55 2.46 8.52
CA PHE A 91 6.99 3.39 9.55
C PHE A 91 8.52 3.58 9.59
N ALA A 92 9.28 2.94 8.69
CA ALA A 92 10.69 3.23 8.46
C ALA A 92 10.90 4.42 7.49
N ASN A 93 9.86 4.82 6.74
CA ASN A 93 9.96 5.88 5.73
C ASN A 93 9.10 7.09 6.06
N ILE A 94 7.89 6.86 6.57
CA ILE A 94 6.89 7.91 6.79
C ILE A 94 6.34 7.89 8.21
N GLN A 95 5.97 9.06 8.72
CA GLN A 95 5.31 9.25 10.00
C GLN A 95 3.89 9.80 9.80
N VAL A 96 2.92 8.88 9.75
CA VAL A 96 1.52 9.21 9.49
C VAL A 96 0.66 9.39 10.74
N LEU A 97 1.15 8.95 11.92
CA LEU A 97 0.41 9.04 13.17
C LEU A 97 -0.08 10.46 13.50
N PRO A 98 0.70 11.55 13.27
CA PRO A 98 0.21 12.92 13.48
C PRO A 98 -1.04 13.30 12.67
N TYR A 99 -1.28 12.63 11.54
CA TYR A 99 -2.37 12.91 10.62
C TYR A 99 -3.57 11.95 10.80
N ALA A 100 -3.43 10.90 11.59
CA ALA A 100 -4.41 9.83 11.73
C ALA A 100 -4.98 9.74 13.16
N ASP A 101 -6.20 9.22 13.28
CA ASP A 101 -6.76 8.79 14.56
C ASP A 101 -6.38 7.32 14.85
N ILE A 102 -6.29 6.50 13.81
CA ILE A 102 -5.86 5.09 13.87
C ILE A 102 -4.86 4.83 12.73
N VAL A 103 -3.75 4.16 13.05
CA VAL A 103 -2.83 3.62 12.03
C VAL A 103 -2.90 2.10 12.09
N ILE A 104 -3.11 1.47 10.94
CA ILE A 104 -3.05 0.02 10.79
C ILE A 104 -1.87 -0.38 9.93
N THR A 105 -1.34 -1.58 10.15
CA THR A 105 -0.21 -2.11 9.38
C THR A 105 -0.29 -3.63 9.29
N SER A 106 -0.05 -4.19 8.11
CA SER A 106 0.17 -5.63 7.95
C SER A 106 1.60 -5.98 8.33
N LEU A 107 1.75 -6.59 9.51
CA LEU A 107 3.05 -7.03 10.03
C LEU A 107 3.62 -8.21 9.22
N SER A 108 2.76 -8.98 8.55
CA SER A 108 3.16 -10.08 7.65
C SER A 108 4.05 -9.67 6.47
N ARG A 109 4.12 -8.36 6.15
CA ARG A 109 4.85 -7.82 4.99
C ARG A 109 6.26 -7.42 5.39
N TYR A 110 6.67 -6.19 5.08
CA TYR A 110 8.00 -5.66 5.36
C TYR A 110 8.43 -5.83 6.82
N PHE A 111 7.52 -5.69 7.79
CA PHE A 111 7.87 -5.83 9.20
C PHE A 111 8.46 -7.20 9.52
N SER A 112 7.77 -8.28 9.15
CA SER A 112 8.29 -9.65 9.27
C SER A 112 9.40 -9.97 8.26
N GLY A 113 9.19 -9.67 6.97
CA GLY A 113 10.20 -9.91 5.93
C GLY A 113 10.43 -11.39 5.54
N LYS A 114 10.19 -12.35 6.43
CA LYS A 114 10.56 -13.76 6.17
C LYS A 114 9.44 -14.62 5.58
N ALA A 115 8.27 -14.03 5.34
CA ALA A 115 7.11 -14.69 4.74
C ALA A 115 6.67 -16.01 5.45
N ASN A 116 6.94 -16.13 6.75
CA ASN A 116 6.66 -17.34 7.54
C ASN A 116 5.75 -17.10 8.75
N VAL A 117 5.25 -15.88 8.94
CA VAL A 117 4.34 -15.52 10.02
C VAL A 117 3.41 -14.42 9.57
N THR A 118 2.17 -14.45 10.06
CA THR A 118 1.17 -13.42 9.76
C THR A 118 0.80 -12.62 10.99
N GLY A 119 0.49 -11.34 10.80
CA GLY A 119 0.06 -10.46 11.88
C GLY A 119 -0.40 -9.11 11.35
N GLY A 120 -1.16 -8.40 12.18
CA GLY A 120 -1.59 -7.03 11.94
C GLY A 120 -1.39 -6.19 13.19
N SER A 121 -1.10 -4.90 13.01
CA SER A 121 -1.03 -3.92 14.07
C SER A 121 -2.13 -2.88 13.87
N LEU A 122 -2.68 -2.41 14.98
CA LEU A 122 -3.58 -1.27 15.09
C LEU A 122 -3.07 -0.37 16.21
N VAL A 123 -2.75 0.87 15.88
CA VAL A 123 -2.23 1.88 16.79
C VAL A 123 -3.21 3.05 16.84
N LEU A 124 -3.74 3.34 18.03
CA LEU A 124 -4.52 4.55 18.27
C LEU A 124 -3.58 5.74 18.50
N ASN A 125 -3.87 6.88 17.90
CA ASN A 125 -3.10 8.10 18.13
C ASN A 125 -3.44 8.71 19.50
N PRO A 126 -2.50 8.71 20.48
CA PRO A 126 -2.76 9.27 21.82
C PRO A 126 -3.00 10.78 21.82
N ARG A 127 -2.62 11.48 20.75
CA ARG A 127 -2.86 12.92 20.58
C ARG A 127 -4.19 13.23 19.90
N SER A 128 -4.91 12.22 19.41
CA SER A 128 -6.24 12.42 18.83
C SER A 128 -7.24 12.85 19.89
N LYS A 129 -8.08 13.86 19.59
CA LYS A 129 -9.23 14.24 20.43
C LYS A 129 -10.22 13.09 20.64
N ARG A 130 -10.19 12.05 19.80
CA ARG A 130 -11.06 10.86 19.89
C ARG A 130 -10.44 9.71 20.67
N TYR A 131 -9.16 9.80 21.06
CA TYR A 131 -8.49 8.75 21.82
C TYR A 131 -9.23 8.33 23.11
N PRO A 132 -9.75 9.27 23.94
CA PRO A 132 -10.49 8.90 25.16
C PRO A 132 -11.75 8.07 24.91
N THR A 133 -12.35 8.19 23.73
CA THR A 133 -13.53 7.39 23.33
C THR A 133 -13.12 6.07 22.68
N LEU A 134 -12.13 6.10 21.78
CA LEU A 134 -11.70 4.93 21.01
C LEU A 134 -10.97 3.89 21.88
N LYS A 135 -10.18 4.34 22.87
CA LYS A 135 -9.34 3.43 23.67
C LYS A 135 -10.17 2.48 24.56
N PRO A 136 -11.17 2.93 25.35
CA PRO A 136 -12.02 2.02 26.11
C PRO A 136 -12.83 1.07 25.21
N GLN A 137 -13.29 1.55 24.04
CA GLN A 137 -13.99 0.70 23.08
C GLN A 137 -13.07 -0.42 22.55
N LEU A 138 -11.84 -0.08 22.15
CA LEU A 138 -10.85 -1.07 21.75
C LEU A 138 -10.58 -2.10 22.85
N GLU A 139 -10.45 -1.67 24.11
CA GLU A 139 -10.23 -2.59 25.24
C GLU A 139 -11.41 -3.53 25.46
N SER A 140 -12.65 -3.05 25.26
CA SER A 140 -13.85 -3.88 25.39
C SER A 140 -14.01 -4.92 24.28
N MET A 141 -13.38 -4.69 23.13
CA MET A 141 -13.45 -5.54 21.94
C MET A 141 -12.21 -6.40 21.73
N TYR A 142 -11.11 -6.09 22.42
CA TYR A 142 -9.84 -6.74 22.23
C TYR A 142 -9.87 -8.13 22.85
N GLU A 143 -9.49 -9.12 22.04
CA GLU A 143 -9.26 -10.49 22.47
C GLU A 143 -7.82 -10.86 22.13
N ASP A 144 -7.10 -11.41 23.11
CA ASP A 144 -5.74 -11.90 22.89
C ASP A 144 -5.78 -13.27 22.22
N ASN A 145 -6.02 -13.25 20.91
CA ASN A 145 -6.09 -14.43 20.05
C ASN A 145 -4.85 -14.57 19.16
N TYR A 146 -3.76 -13.84 19.44
CA TYR A 146 -2.54 -13.96 18.65
C TYR A 146 -1.70 -15.13 19.15
N TRP A 147 -1.55 -16.15 18.32
CA TRP A 147 -0.80 -17.37 18.64
C TRP A 147 0.62 -17.06 19.15
N SER A 148 0.99 -17.62 20.31
CA SER A 148 2.20 -17.21 21.04
C SER A 148 3.49 -17.45 20.25
N GLU A 149 3.59 -18.56 19.53
CA GLU A 149 4.75 -18.89 18.70
C GLU A 149 4.85 -17.99 17.46
N ASP A 150 3.71 -17.51 16.94
CA ASP A 150 3.70 -16.50 15.89
C ASP A 150 4.18 -15.16 16.43
N VAL A 151 3.82 -14.78 17.66
CA VAL A 151 4.34 -13.57 18.31
C VAL A 151 5.86 -13.62 18.48
N LEU A 152 6.40 -14.75 18.95
CA LEU A 152 7.85 -14.96 19.07
C LEU A 152 8.56 -14.88 17.71
N THR A 153 7.97 -15.50 16.68
CA THR A 153 8.49 -15.47 15.31
C THR A 153 8.46 -14.05 14.74
N MET A 154 7.36 -13.32 14.96
CA MET A 154 7.18 -11.94 14.52
C MET A 154 8.18 -11.00 15.18
N GLU A 155 8.38 -11.12 16.49
CA GLU A 155 9.37 -10.33 17.22
C GLU A 155 10.77 -10.60 16.68
N TYR A 156 11.18 -11.87 16.57
CA TYR A 156 12.49 -12.25 16.05
C TYR A 156 12.75 -11.70 14.64
N ASN A 157 11.75 -11.83 13.77
CA ASN A 157 11.80 -11.34 12.39
C ASN A 157 11.83 -9.81 12.27
N SER A 158 11.31 -9.10 13.28
CA SER A 158 11.24 -7.64 13.26
C SER A 158 12.56 -6.95 13.61
N ARG A 159 13.52 -7.65 14.24
CA ARG A 159 14.74 -7.06 14.81
C ARG A 159 15.64 -6.37 13.78
N ASP A 160 15.61 -6.81 12.53
CA ASP A 160 16.39 -6.26 11.41
C ASP A 160 15.54 -5.43 10.44
N PHE A 161 14.28 -5.15 10.78
CA PHE A 161 13.32 -4.44 9.93
C PHE A 161 13.86 -3.12 9.36
N ILE A 162 14.45 -2.27 10.21
CA ILE A 162 14.96 -0.95 9.80
C ILE A 162 16.10 -1.09 8.80
N SER A 163 17.08 -1.97 9.07
CA SER A 163 18.19 -2.21 8.15
C SER A 163 17.72 -2.80 6.82
N ARG A 164 16.76 -3.74 6.85
CA ARG A 164 16.17 -4.32 5.64
C ARG A 164 15.47 -3.25 4.80
N MET A 165 14.69 -2.39 5.43
CA MET A 165 14.01 -1.30 4.73
C MET A 165 14.98 -0.32 4.09
N HIS A 166 16.11 0.01 4.72
CA HIS A 166 17.12 0.85 4.10
C HIS A 166 17.67 0.23 2.81
N THR A 167 18.03 -1.06 2.83
CA THR A 167 18.50 -1.78 1.63
C THR A 167 17.42 -1.80 0.56
N ILE A 168 16.19 -2.21 0.92
CA ILE A 168 15.05 -2.27 0.01
C ILE A 168 14.77 -0.91 -0.64
N ASN A 169 14.80 0.18 0.14
CA ASN A 169 14.59 1.53 -0.38
C ASN A 169 15.65 1.90 -1.42
N GLN A 170 16.93 1.68 -1.10
CA GLN A 170 18.04 2.02 -1.99
C GLN A 170 17.98 1.22 -3.29
N THR A 171 17.74 -0.08 -3.18
CA THR A 171 17.64 -0.98 -4.33
C THR A 171 16.42 -0.66 -5.19
N ALA A 172 15.26 -0.45 -4.57
CA ALA A 172 14.04 -0.14 -5.31
C ALA A 172 14.12 1.23 -6.01
N GLU A 173 14.66 2.25 -5.36
CA GLU A 173 14.86 3.56 -5.99
C GLU A 173 15.85 3.47 -7.16
N PHE A 174 16.94 2.72 -7.00
CA PHE A 174 17.90 2.46 -8.08
C PHE A 174 17.26 1.77 -9.30
N LEU A 175 16.46 0.72 -9.07
CA LEU A 175 15.73 0.04 -10.14
C LEU A 175 14.67 0.95 -10.77
N ALA A 176 13.93 1.70 -9.95
CA ALA A 176 12.89 2.61 -10.42
C ALA A 176 13.46 3.75 -11.28
N ASP A 177 14.62 4.31 -10.91
CA ASP A 177 15.29 5.34 -11.70
C ASP A 177 15.72 4.82 -13.07
N PHE A 178 16.27 3.60 -13.14
CA PHE A 178 16.59 2.95 -14.41
C PHE A 178 15.34 2.70 -15.26
N LEU A 179 14.31 2.09 -14.68
CA LEU A 179 13.06 1.77 -15.38
C LEU A 179 12.34 3.05 -15.86
N HIS A 180 12.37 4.12 -15.06
CA HIS A 180 11.81 5.41 -15.43
C HIS A 180 12.56 6.01 -16.64
N ALA A 181 13.89 6.00 -16.62
CA ALA A 181 14.68 6.42 -17.77
C ALA A 181 14.40 5.57 -19.02
N HIS A 182 14.31 4.25 -18.85
CA HIS A 182 13.99 3.30 -19.93
C HIS A 182 12.60 3.54 -20.54
N SER A 183 11.62 3.91 -19.71
CA SER A 183 10.24 4.20 -20.15
C SER A 183 10.11 5.43 -21.06
N SER A 184 11.15 6.26 -21.15
CA SER A 184 11.21 7.43 -22.03
C SER A 184 11.90 7.14 -23.37
N THR A 185 12.37 5.92 -23.60
CA THR A 185 13.05 5.55 -24.85
C THR A 185 12.03 5.24 -25.96
N PRO A 186 12.31 5.56 -27.24
CA PRO A 186 11.34 5.35 -28.33
C PRO A 186 10.97 3.89 -28.59
N THR A 187 11.83 2.95 -28.20
CA THR A 187 11.68 1.51 -28.46
C THR A 187 11.09 0.75 -27.27
N THR A 188 10.76 1.43 -26.18
CA THR A 188 10.31 0.77 -24.95
C THR A 188 8.95 0.11 -25.11
N VAL A 189 8.82 -1.06 -24.49
CA VAL A 189 7.53 -1.74 -24.28
C VAL A 189 6.85 -1.36 -22.97
N LEU A 190 7.52 -0.55 -22.12
CA LEU A 190 6.95 -0.03 -20.89
C LEU A 190 6.03 1.15 -21.20
N LYS A 191 4.78 1.05 -20.75
CA LYS A 191 3.80 2.13 -20.90
C LYS A 191 3.85 3.11 -19.73
N LYS A 192 3.95 2.61 -18.50
CA LYS A 192 4.05 3.42 -17.29
C LYS A 192 4.83 2.71 -16.18
N LEU A 193 5.63 3.48 -15.46
CA LEU A 193 6.19 3.09 -14.16
C LEU A 193 5.43 3.82 -13.06
N LEU A 194 4.96 3.08 -12.06
CA LEU A 194 4.29 3.60 -10.87
C LEU A 194 5.22 3.41 -9.67
N TYR A 195 5.80 4.51 -9.19
CA TYR A 195 6.64 4.54 -8.00
C TYR A 195 6.47 5.89 -7.28
N PRO A 196 6.40 5.93 -5.93
CA PRO A 196 6.01 7.15 -5.22
C PRO A 196 6.89 8.38 -5.48
N LYS A 197 8.18 8.17 -5.79
CA LYS A 197 9.12 9.24 -6.18
C LYS A 197 8.60 10.12 -7.32
N TRP A 198 7.84 9.55 -8.24
CA TRP A 198 7.33 10.22 -9.44
C TRP A 198 5.80 10.44 -9.41
N GLU A 199 5.05 9.53 -8.78
CA GLU A 199 3.58 9.59 -8.79
C GLU A 199 2.99 10.41 -7.64
N THR A 200 3.55 10.33 -6.42
CA THR A 200 2.94 10.90 -5.19
C THR A 200 3.96 11.63 -4.32
N ARG A 201 4.97 12.22 -4.96
CA ARG A 201 6.16 12.76 -4.29
C ARG A 201 5.85 13.80 -3.22
N ALA A 202 4.97 14.74 -3.53
CA ALA A 202 4.60 15.83 -2.62
C ALA A 202 4.01 15.28 -1.31
N TYR A 203 3.09 14.32 -1.40
CA TYR A 203 2.46 13.67 -0.24
C TYR A 203 3.46 12.85 0.58
N TYR A 204 4.39 12.17 -0.09
CA TYR A 204 5.47 11.46 0.61
C TYR A 204 6.38 12.43 1.36
N ASP A 205 6.80 13.53 0.74
CA ASP A 205 7.72 14.49 1.36
C ASP A 205 7.15 15.14 2.63
N ILE A 206 5.82 15.38 2.69
CA ILE A 206 5.14 15.92 3.87
C ILE A 206 5.21 14.97 5.08
N SER A 207 5.17 13.67 4.83
CA SER A 207 5.12 12.65 5.87
C SER A 207 6.45 11.93 6.08
N LYS A 208 7.47 12.22 5.26
CA LYS A 208 8.77 11.58 5.30
C LYS A 208 9.45 11.78 6.64
N LEU A 209 10.05 10.72 7.18
CA LEU A 209 10.87 10.81 8.37
C LEU A 209 12.07 11.70 8.11
N THR A 210 12.24 12.72 8.97
CA THR A 210 13.36 13.67 8.95
C THR A 210 14.66 13.07 9.48
N SER A 211 14.59 11.93 10.17
CA SER A 211 15.74 11.20 10.69
C SER A 211 15.84 9.83 10.01
N GLY A 212 17.03 9.46 9.53
CA GLY A 212 17.30 8.17 8.89
C GLY A 212 17.32 8.20 7.36
N ASN A 213 17.67 7.05 6.76
CA ASN A 213 17.69 6.83 5.32
C ASN A 213 16.28 6.49 4.80
N SER A 214 15.32 7.40 5.05
CA SER A 214 13.93 7.25 4.61
C SER A 214 13.82 7.26 3.08
N GLY A 215 13.10 6.29 2.53
CA GLY A 215 12.92 6.12 1.08
C GLY A 215 11.46 6.07 0.66
N PHE A 216 11.20 5.61 -0.56
CA PHE A 216 9.85 5.50 -1.14
C PHE A 216 9.26 4.09 -1.05
N GLY A 217 9.90 3.19 -0.29
CA GLY A 217 9.50 1.78 -0.17
C GLY A 217 10.00 0.91 -1.32
N GLY A 218 9.65 -0.38 -1.23
CA GLY A 218 10.16 -1.43 -2.12
C GLY A 218 9.21 -1.90 -3.22
N LEU A 219 8.08 -1.22 -3.45
CA LEU A 219 7.05 -1.68 -4.38
C LEU A 219 7.06 -0.86 -5.66
N ILE A 220 7.26 -1.52 -6.80
CA ILE A 220 7.27 -0.93 -8.14
C ILE A 220 6.17 -1.61 -8.95
N SER A 221 5.35 -0.86 -9.67
CA SER A 221 4.40 -1.43 -10.64
C SER A 221 4.70 -0.92 -12.04
N LEU A 222 4.64 -1.83 -13.01
CA LEU A 222 4.91 -1.57 -14.42
C LEU A 222 3.68 -1.95 -15.25
N THR A 223 3.32 -1.10 -16.22
CA THR A 223 2.37 -1.45 -17.28
C THR A 223 3.08 -1.50 -18.63
N PHE A 224 2.53 -2.28 -19.55
CA PHE A 224 3.16 -2.60 -20.83
C PHE A 224 2.25 -2.25 -21.99
N THR A 225 2.84 -2.07 -23.17
CA THR A 225 2.12 -1.76 -24.41
C THR A 225 1.17 -2.88 -24.83
N THR A 226 1.51 -4.15 -24.55
CA THR A 226 0.66 -5.31 -24.85
C THR A 226 0.70 -6.34 -23.73
N MET A 227 -0.27 -7.27 -23.72
CA MET A 227 -0.27 -8.38 -22.77
C MET A 227 0.89 -9.35 -23.03
N ASP A 228 1.29 -9.54 -24.28
CA ASP A 228 2.37 -10.46 -24.63
C ASP A 228 3.73 -9.94 -24.14
N THR A 229 4.00 -8.63 -24.23
CA THR A 229 5.22 -8.02 -23.70
C THR A 229 5.23 -8.05 -22.17
N SER A 230 4.08 -7.81 -21.51
CA SER A 230 3.93 -7.99 -20.06
C SER A 230 4.25 -9.43 -19.61
N ARG A 231 3.67 -10.43 -20.30
CA ARG A 231 3.91 -11.85 -20.01
C ARG A 231 5.39 -12.20 -20.19
N ALA A 232 5.99 -11.79 -21.31
CA ALA A 232 7.40 -12.03 -21.59
C ALA A 232 8.31 -11.42 -20.52
N PHE A 233 8.05 -10.18 -20.09
CA PHE A 233 8.78 -9.57 -18.97
C PHE A 233 8.61 -10.37 -17.68
N PHE A 234 7.36 -10.70 -17.32
CA PHE A 234 7.07 -11.41 -16.07
C PHE A 234 7.71 -12.80 -16.02
N GLU A 235 7.67 -13.57 -17.10
CA GLU A 235 8.24 -14.93 -17.17
C GLU A 235 9.77 -14.93 -17.11
N ASN A 236 10.42 -13.90 -17.67
CA ASN A 236 11.88 -13.82 -17.75
C ASN A 236 12.53 -13.05 -16.59
N LEU A 237 11.75 -12.35 -15.76
CA LEU A 237 12.28 -11.73 -14.55
C LEU A 237 12.70 -12.83 -13.55
N ASN A 238 13.99 -13.00 -13.30
CA ASN A 238 14.55 -14.08 -12.49
C ASN A 238 14.37 -13.88 -10.97
N CYS A 239 13.14 -13.79 -10.50
CA CYS A 239 12.80 -13.65 -9.09
C CYS A 239 11.70 -14.62 -8.69
N ALA A 240 11.43 -14.73 -7.38
CA ALA A 240 10.30 -15.53 -6.91
C ALA A 240 8.97 -14.95 -7.41
N LYS A 241 8.01 -15.83 -7.73
CA LYS A 241 6.68 -15.45 -8.24
C LYS A 241 5.65 -15.70 -7.16
N GLY A 242 4.90 -14.67 -6.76
CA GLY A 242 3.90 -14.83 -5.71
C GLY A 242 3.12 -13.56 -5.40
N PRO A 243 1.89 -13.68 -4.87
CA PRO A 243 0.98 -12.55 -4.65
C PRO A 243 1.35 -11.66 -3.45
N SER A 244 2.32 -12.09 -2.62
CA SER A 244 2.78 -11.36 -1.44
C SER A 244 3.71 -10.19 -1.80
N LEU A 245 4.12 -9.42 -0.79
CA LEU A 245 5.10 -8.34 -0.88
C LEU A 245 5.85 -8.19 0.44
N GLY A 246 6.96 -7.46 0.39
CA GLY A 246 7.81 -7.14 1.53
C GLY A 246 8.56 -8.33 2.10
N ALA A 247 8.79 -9.38 1.29
CA ALA A 247 9.66 -10.48 1.64
C ALA A 247 11.14 -10.09 1.48
N ASN A 248 12.04 -10.83 2.12
CA ASN A 248 13.48 -10.62 2.01
C ASN A 248 14.03 -10.98 0.62
N CYS A 249 13.30 -11.80 -0.15
CA CYS A 249 13.58 -12.01 -1.56
C CYS A 249 12.63 -11.20 -2.43
N THR A 250 13.10 -10.84 -3.62
CA THR A 250 12.31 -10.11 -4.62
C THR A 250 11.18 -11.00 -5.13
N LEU A 251 9.97 -10.44 -5.11
CA LEU A 251 8.76 -11.09 -5.61
C LEU A 251 8.20 -10.30 -6.79
N ALA A 252 7.70 -11.01 -7.79
CA ALA A 252 6.89 -10.41 -8.85
C ALA A 252 5.55 -11.11 -8.99
N CYS A 253 4.53 -10.36 -9.41
CA CYS A 253 3.21 -10.90 -9.68
C CYS A 253 2.46 -10.12 -10.78
N PRO A 254 1.66 -10.79 -11.63
CA PRO A 254 0.71 -10.12 -12.52
C PRO A 254 -0.47 -9.63 -11.68
N TYR A 255 -0.38 -8.39 -11.20
CA TYR A 255 -1.20 -7.87 -10.10
C TYR A 255 -2.69 -7.86 -10.43
N ALA A 256 -3.07 -7.36 -11.59
CA ALA A 256 -4.47 -7.30 -12.03
C ALA A 256 -5.09 -8.70 -12.13
N ILE A 257 -4.35 -9.65 -12.69
CA ILE A 257 -4.80 -11.03 -12.90
C ILE A 257 -4.99 -11.75 -11.56
N LEU A 258 -4.05 -11.62 -10.62
CA LEU A 258 -4.11 -12.36 -9.35
C LEU A 258 -5.07 -11.76 -8.34
N VAL A 259 -5.10 -10.42 -8.24
CA VAL A 259 -5.83 -9.74 -7.17
C VAL A 259 -7.25 -9.37 -7.60
N TYR A 260 -7.45 -9.08 -8.89
CA TYR A 260 -8.74 -8.64 -9.44
C TYR A 260 -9.27 -9.62 -10.50
N TYR A 261 -8.97 -10.92 -10.39
CA TYR A 261 -9.30 -11.92 -11.41
C TYR A 261 -10.73 -11.78 -12.00
N THR A 262 -11.74 -11.67 -11.14
CA THR A 262 -13.15 -11.53 -11.53
C THR A 262 -13.60 -10.08 -11.73
N GLU A 263 -12.75 -9.09 -11.44
CA GLU A 263 -13.07 -7.66 -11.37
C GLU A 263 -12.10 -6.80 -12.20
N GLN A 264 -11.37 -7.39 -13.15
CA GLN A 264 -10.32 -6.68 -13.91
C GLN A 264 -10.88 -5.47 -14.66
N ALA A 265 -12.06 -5.59 -15.27
CA ALA A 265 -12.71 -4.48 -15.98
C ALA A 265 -13.03 -3.31 -15.03
N TRP A 266 -13.43 -3.58 -13.79
CA TRP A 266 -13.66 -2.56 -12.77
C TRP A 266 -12.33 -1.93 -12.30
N ALA A 267 -11.31 -2.75 -12.04
CA ALA A 267 -10.01 -2.27 -11.56
C ALA A 267 -9.29 -1.42 -12.64
N GLN A 268 -9.47 -1.76 -13.91
CA GLN A 268 -8.91 -1.03 -15.05
C GLN A 268 -9.43 0.40 -15.14
N VAL A 269 -10.68 0.67 -14.75
CA VAL A 269 -11.24 2.04 -14.68
C VAL A 269 -10.41 2.93 -13.75
N TYR A 270 -9.76 2.34 -12.75
CA TYR A 270 -8.92 3.04 -11.77
C TYR A 270 -7.42 2.87 -12.04
N GLY A 271 -7.04 2.55 -13.28
CA GLY A 271 -5.63 2.48 -13.69
C GLY A 271 -4.92 1.16 -13.37
N VAL A 272 -5.62 0.15 -12.86
CA VAL A 272 -5.04 -1.20 -12.71
C VAL A 272 -5.16 -1.95 -14.04
N GLU A 273 -4.19 -1.72 -14.92
CA GLU A 273 -4.17 -2.34 -16.25
C GLU A 273 -4.03 -3.87 -16.19
N PRO A 274 -4.71 -4.64 -17.07
CA PRO A 274 -4.64 -6.10 -17.07
C PRO A 274 -3.22 -6.68 -17.15
N GLY A 275 -2.33 -6.02 -17.90
CA GLY A 275 -0.92 -6.39 -18.05
C GLY A 275 0.00 -5.81 -16.96
N MET A 276 -0.53 -5.33 -15.83
CA MET A 276 0.30 -4.77 -14.76
C MET A 276 1.14 -5.83 -14.06
N VAL A 277 2.46 -5.66 -14.06
CA VAL A 277 3.40 -6.47 -13.28
C VAL A 277 3.85 -5.66 -12.08
N ARG A 278 3.71 -6.23 -10.89
CA ARG A 278 4.15 -5.61 -9.64
C ARG A 278 5.34 -6.35 -9.07
N ILE A 279 6.40 -5.60 -8.76
CA ILE A 279 7.66 -6.07 -8.21
C ILE A 279 7.77 -5.56 -6.78
N SER A 280 7.92 -6.48 -5.84
CA SER A 280 8.31 -6.20 -4.45
C SER A 280 9.78 -6.53 -4.30
N VAL A 281 10.62 -5.50 -4.22
CA VAL A 281 12.07 -5.60 -4.11
C VAL A 281 12.46 -6.18 -2.75
N GLY A 282 13.39 -7.14 -2.77
CA GLY A 282 13.98 -7.80 -1.60
C GLY A 282 15.35 -7.24 -1.22
N LEU A 283 16.21 -8.12 -0.69
CA LEU A 283 17.54 -7.80 -0.17
C LEU A 283 18.68 -8.22 -1.10
N GLU A 284 18.36 -8.67 -2.31
CA GLU A 284 19.38 -8.99 -3.31
C GLU A 284 20.23 -7.75 -3.66
N ASP A 285 21.42 -8.02 -4.19
CA ASP A 285 22.30 -6.96 -4.69
C ASP A 285 21.62 -6.19 -5.82
N LYS A 286 21.74 -4.86 -5.79
CA LYS A 286 20.98 -3.99 -6.71
C LYS A 286 21.47 -4.14 -8.16
N GLU A 287 22.74 -4.44 -8.38
CA GLU A 287 23.30 -4.70 -9.70
C GLU A 287 22.83 -6.06 -10.26
N ASP A 288 22.72 -7.08 -9.41
CA ASP A 288 22.16 -8.38 -9.78
C ASP A 288 20.68 -8.25 -10.17
N LEU A 289 19.87 -7.57 -9.35
CA LEU A 289 18.45 -7.31 -9.68
C LEU A 289 18.30 -6.50 -10.96
N MET A 290 19.18 -5.51 -11.18
CA MET A 290 19.21 -4.75 -12.43
C MET A 290 19.50 -5.65 -13.62
N GLY A 291 20.42 -6.60 -13.48
CA GLY A 291 20.70 -7.62 -14.49
C GLY A 291 19.46 -8.45 -14.83
N TRP A 292 18.71 -8.90 -13.82
CA TRP A 292 17.46 -9.65 -14.02
C TRP A 292 16.38 -8.81 -14.73
N VAL A 293 16.24 -7.53 -14.35
CA VAL A 293 15.30 -6.61 -14.98
C VAL A 293 15.66 -6.35 -16.44
N LYS A 294 16.96 -6.19 -16.77
CA LYS A 294 17.41 -6.01 -18.16
C LYS A 294 17.08 -7.21 -19.03
N VAL A 295 17.39 -8.42 -18.58
CA VAL A 295 17.04 -9.66 -19.32
C VAL A 295 15.54 -9.76 -19.56
N ALA A 296 14.73 -9.40 -18.55
CA ALA A 296 13.28 -9.39 -18.68
C ALA A 296 12.77 -8.33 -19.69
N LEU A 297 13.37 -7.14 -19.69
CA LEU A 297 13.06 -6.09 -20.68
C LEU A 297 13.43 -6.52 -22.09
N ASP A 298 14.65 -7.04 -22.29
CA ASP A 298 15.12 -7.49 -23.61
C ASP A 298 14.19 -8.58 -24.18
N SER A 299 13.74 -9.51 -23.33
CA SER A 299 12.79 -10.56 -23.72
C SER A 299 11.42 -9.99 -24.10
N ALA A 300 10.95 -8.98 -23.37
CA ALA A 300 9.69 -8.31 -23.65
C ALA A 300 9.75 -7.48 -24.94
N GLU A 301 10.84 -6.78 -25.19
CA GLU A 301 11.08 -6.00 -26.41
C GLU A 301 11.21 -6.90 -27.64
N ALA A 302 11.88 -8.04 -27.52
CA ALA A 302 11.96 -9.04 -28.57
C ALA A 302 10.58 -9.61 -28.97
N THR A 303 9.59 -9.58 -28.06
CA THR A 303 8.21 -10.03 -28.34
C THR A 303 7.38 -8.95 -29.06
N ALA A 304 7.81 -7.69 -29.04
CA ALA A 304 7.14 -6.59 -29.74
C ALA A 304 7.53 -6.48 -31.22
N HIS A 305 8.58 -7.18 -31.65
CA HIS A 305 9.14 -7.22 -33.00
C HIS A 305 8.78 -8.52 -33.73
#